data_AF-A0A315VUI9-F1
#
_entry.id   AF-A0A315VUI9-F1
#
_cell.length_a   1.000
_cell.length_b   1.000
_cell.length_c   1.000
_cell.angle_alpha   90.00
_cell.angle_beta   90.00
_cell.angle_gamma   90.00
#
_symmetry.space_group_name_H-M   'P 1'
#
loop_
_entity.id
_entity.type
_entity.pdbx_description
1 polymer ?
#
loop_
_entity_poly.entity_id
_entity_poly.type
_entity_poly.pdbx_seq_one_letter_code
_entity_poly.pdbx_strand_id
1 'polypeptide(L)'
;MKEKKQHSSYAFDKGTALCFCSTGWTGVDCAQDVDECDSGPCLNGAQCTQSDIPGEFSCTCSPFFTGLLCDLPYDPCDSLHNPCLHSSTCLTRSDGTASCRCPA
;
A
#
# COMPACT_ATOMS: atom_id res chain seq x y z
N MET A 1 38.76 -2.50 -1.05
CA MET A 1 37.43 -2.26 -0.45
C MET A 1 36.59 -1.60 -1.53
N LYS A 2 35.64 -2.30 -2.15
CA LYS A 2 34.81 -1.75 -3.23
C LYS A 2 33.55 -1.19 -2.57
N GLU A 3 33.48 0.12 -2.36
CA GLU A 3 32.22 0.77 -1.99
C GLU A 3 31.35 0.83 -3.25
N LYS A 4 30.49 -0.18 -3.37
CA LYS A 4 29.50 -0.29 -4.42
C LYS A 4 28.44 0.80 -4.18
N LYS A 5 28.54 1.93 -4.90
CA LYS A 5 27.46 2.93 -5.05
C LYS A 5 26.32 2.26 -5.84
N GLN A 6 25.44 1.54 -5.16
CA GLN A 6 24.63 0.48 -5.78
C GLN A 6 23.26 0.97 -6.34
N HIS A 7 22.81 2.18 -5.98
CA HIS A 7 21.46 2.69 -6.33
C HIS A 7 21.49 4.03 -7.10
N SER A 8 22.66 4.50 -7.54
CA SER A 8 22.81 5.74 -8.30
C SER A 8 23.28 5.46 -9.73
N SER A 9 22.62 6.06 -10.72
CA SER A 9 23.14 6.21 -12.08
C SER A 9 23.45 7.67 -12.38
N TYR A 10 24.38 7.94 -13.30
CA TYR A 10 24.78 9.30 -13.65
C TYR A 10 24.48 9.54 -15.12
N ALA A 11 23.85 10.67 -15.44
CA ALA A 11 23.76 11.16 -16.82
C ALA A 11 24.34 12.57 -16.91
N PHE A 12 24.93 12.89 -18.05
CA PHE A 12 25.47 14.21 -18.32
C PHE A 12 24.50 14.96 -19.24
N ASP A 13 23.85 16.01 -18.73
CA ASP A 13 23.05 16.92 -19.55
C ASP A 13 23.69 18.32 -19.54
N LYS A 14 24.02 18.83 -20.74
CA LYS A 14 24.60 20.16 -20.99
C LYS A 14 25.71 20.61 -20.03
N GLY A 15 26.65 19.73 -19.72
CA GLY A 15 27.83 20.04 -18.90
C GLY A 15 27.62 19.90 -17.38
N THR A 16 26.45 19.44 -16.94
CA THR A 16 26.17 19.09 -15.54
C THR A 16 26.03 17.57 -15.40
N ALA A 17 26.68 16.98 -14.40
CA ALA A 17 26.46 15.59 -14.02
C ALA A 17 25.22 15.50 -13.12
N LEU A 18 24.17 14.85 -13.59
CA LEU A 18 22.96 14.56 -12.82
C LEU A 18 23.06 13.16 -12.22
N CYS A 19 22.76 13.06 -10.93
CA CYS A 19 22.62 11.79 -10.22
C CYS A 19 21.15 11.38 -10.23
N PHE A 20 20.87 10.16 -10.68
CA PHE A 20 19.54 9.56 -10.68
C PHE A 20 19.53 8.37 -9.73
N CYS A 21 18.70 8.47 -8.70
CA CYS A 21 18.49 7.38 -7.76
C CYS A 21 17.51 6.35 -8.32
N SER A 22 17.75 5.07 -8.03
CA SER A 22 16.78 4.00 -8.24
C SER A 22 15.52 4.27 -7.42
N THR A 23 14.40 3.68 -7.84
CA THR A 23 13.12 3.74 -7.10
C THR A 23 13.31 3.40 -5.62
N GLY A 24 12.71 4.18 -4.73
CA GLY A 24 12.84 4.03 -3.27
C GLY A 24 14.07 4.69 -2.66
N TRP A 25 14.96 5.32 -3.45
CA TRP A 25 16.19 5.92 -2.93
C TRP A 25 16.25 7.42 -3.18
N THR A 26 16.88 8.13 -2.24
CA THR A 26 17.05 9.59 -2.28
C THR A 26 18.41 10.03 -1.69
N GLY A 27 18.67 11.34 -1.74
CA GLY A 27 19.92 11.95 -1.30
C GLY A 27 20.93 12.15 -2.43
N VAL A 28 22.02 12.88 -2.13
CA VAL A 28 23.07 13.24 -3.11
C VAL A 28 23.78 12.01 -3.68
N ASP A 29 23.88 10.95 -2.88
CA ASP A 29 24.54 9.69 -3.21
C ASP A 29 23.59 8.48 -3.26
N CYS A 30 22.28 8.71 -3.22
CA CYS A 30 21.25 7.66 -3.23
C CYS A 30 21.43 6.62 -2.11
N ALA A 31 21.92 7.06 -0.94
CA ALA A 31 22.14 6.20 0.23
C ALA A 31 20.99 6.24 1.25
N GLN A 32 19.98 7.07 1.02
CA GLN A 32 18.83 7.22 1.93
C GLN A 32 17.63 6.50 1.32
N ASP A 33 16.99 5.66 2.11
CA ASP A 33 15.70 5.06 1.76
C ASP A 33 14.61 6.15 1.85
N VAL A 34 13.68 6.14 0.91
CA VAL A 34 12.52 7.04 0.92
C VAL A 34 11.49 6.45 1.87
N ASP A 35 10.95 7.27 2.77
CA ASP A 35 9.73 6.87 3.48
C ASP A 35 8.54 7.09 2.53
N GLU A 36 8.03 6.02 1.95
CA GLU A 36 6.89 6.08 1.03
C GLU A 36 5.60 6.54 1.74
N CYS A 37 5.52 6.37 3.07
CA CYS A 37 4.37 6.79 3.85
C CYS A 37 4.31 8.31 4.10
N ASP A 38 5.42 9.05 3.97
CA ASP A 38 5.46 10.51 4.18
C ASP A 38 4.51 11.28 3.24
N SER A 39 4.24 10.72 2.07
CA SER A 39 3.31 11.30 1.09
C SER A 39 1.83 11.12 1.45
N GLY A 40 1.53 10.33 2.49
CA GLY A 40 0.17 9.95 2.88
C GLY A 40 -0.60 9.19 1.79
N PRO A 41 -0.06 8.09 1.23
CA PRO A 41 -0.66 7.42 0.08
C PRO A 41 -1.94 6.63 0.43
N CYS A 42 -2.09 6.20 1.68
CA CYS A 42 -3.23 5.42 2.14
C CYS A 42 -4.44 6.31 2.43
N LEU A 43 -5.59 5.99 1.84
CA LEU A 43 -6.81 6.81 1.93
C LEU A 43 -7.78 6.31 3.00
N ASN A 44 -8.84 7.08 3.25
CA ASN A 44 -9.97 6.70 4.09
C ASN A 44 -9.60 6.27 5.53
N GLY A 45 -8.61 6.94 6.11
CA GLY A 45 -8.15 6.66 7.47
C GLY A 45 -7.39 5.34 7.61
N ALA A 46 -6.90 4.77 6.50
CA ALA A 46 -6.02 3.62 6.53
C ALA A 46 -4.65 3.96 7.14
N GLN A 47 -4.03 2.95 7.76
CA GLN A 47 -2.69 3.07 8.32
C GLN A 47 -1.64 2.67 7.28
N CYS A 48 -0.70 3.58 7.00
CA CYS A 48 0.47 3.27 6.16
C CYS A 48 1.58 2.61 6.97
N THR A 49 2.23 1.61 6.39
CA THR A 49 3.42 0.95 6.93
C THR A 49 4.51 0.90 5.87
N GLN A 50 5.65 1.51 6.17
CA GLN A 50 6.87 1.47 5.36
C GLN A 50 7.37 0.02 5.22
N SER A 51 7.79 -0.37 4.02
CA SER A 51 8.39 -1.69 3.79
C SER A 51 9.89 -1.67 4.06
N ASP A 52 10.46 -2.84 4.34
CA ASP A 52 11.92 -3.05 4.33
C ASP A 52 12.49 -3.12 2.90
N ILE A 53 11.61 -3.16 1.89
CA ILE A 53 11.97 -3.11 0.47
C ILE A 53 11.79 -1.66 -0.02
N PRO A 54 12.86 -0.96 -0.43
CA PRO A 54 12.78 0.42 -0.90
C PRO A 54 11.81 0.59 -2.08
N GLY A 55 10.98 1.62 -2.04
CA GLY A 55 9.99 1.88 -3.08
C GLY A 55 8.66 1.16 -2.84
N GLU A 56 8.54 0.38 -1.78
CA GLU A 56 7.34 -0.36 -1.42
C GLU A 56 6.77 0.10 -0.08
N PHE A 57 5.45 0.10 0.01
CA PHE A 57 4.71 0.34 1.24
C PHE A 57 3.44 -0.50 1.24
N SER A 58 2.79 -0.59 2.39
CA SER A 58 1.49 -1.24 2.51
C SER A 58 0.50 -0.39 3.28
N CYS A 59 -0.76 -0.47 2.88
CA CYS A 59 -1.87 0.15 3.58
C CYS A 59 -2.69 -0.91 4.31
N THR A 60 -2.91 -0.71 5.61
CA THR A 60 -3.91 -1.47 6.37
C THR A 60 -5.22 -0.70 6.33
N CYS A 61 -6.19 -1.22 5.58
CA CYS A 61 -7.46 -0.54 5.37
C CYS A 61 -8.34 -0.52 6.63
N SER A 62 -9.02 0.61 6.83
CA SER A 62 -10.11 0.71 7.79
C SER A 62 -11.31 -0.14 7.34
N PRO A 63 -12.22 -0.49 8.26
CA PRO A 63 -13.47 -1.16 7.91
C PRO A 63 -14.18 -0.49 6.73
N PHE A 64 -14.80 -1.31 5.87
CA PHE A 64 -15.56 -0.86 4.69
C PHE A 64 -14.73 -0.28 3.54
N PHE A 65 -13.40 -0.44 3.56
CA PHE A 65 -12.52 -0.06 2.45
C PHE A 65 -11.59 -1.20 2.03
N THR A 66 -11.18 -1.18 0.75
CA THR A 66 -10.27 -2.16 0.14
C THR A 66 -9.44 -1.50 -0.98
N GLY A 67 -8.60 -2.28 -1.65
CA GLY A 67 -7.66 -1.81 -2.66
C GLY A 67 -6.28 -1.53 -2.08
N LEU A 68 -5.29 -1.34 -2.97
CA LEU A 68 -3.89 -1.10 -2.57
C LEU A 68 -3.74 0.16 -1.70
N LEU A 69 -4.55 1.19 -2.00
CA LEU A 69 -4.53 2.48 -1.30
C LEU A 69 -5.75 2.65 -0.37
N CYS A 70 -6.54 1.60 -0.17
CA CYS A 70 -7.79 1.65 0.61
C CYS A 70 -8.79 2.69 0.08
N ASP A 71 -8.81 2.90 -1.23
CA ASP A 71 -9.60 3.89 -1.94
C ASP A 71 -10.95 3.35 -2.44
N LEU A 72 -11.10 2.03 -2.46
CA LEU A 72 -12.31 1.36 -2.95
C LEU A 72 -13.24 1.04 -1.79
N PRO A 73 -14.57 1.22 -1.96
CA PRO A 73 -15.54 0.77 -0.97
C PRO A 73 -15.55 -0.78 -0.90
N TYR A 74 -15.80 -1.30 0.30
CA TYR A 74 -15.90 -2.73 0.55
C TYR A 74 -17.17 -3.03 1.35
N ASP A 75 -17.96 -3.99 0.85
CA ASP A 75 -19.08 -4.57 1.57
C ASP A 75 -18.87 -6.09 1.65
N PRO A 76 -18.66 -6.67 2.85
CA PRO A 76 -18.42 -8.10 3.01
C PRO A 76 -19.67 -8.95 2.69
N CYS A 77 -20.84 -8.33 2.47
CA CYS A 77 -22.07 -9.00 2.09
C CYS A 77 -22.51 -8.72 0.64
N ASP A 78 -21.69 -8.05 -0.18
CA ASP A 78 -21.99 -7.87 -1.59
C ASP A 78 -21.96 -9.20 -2.37
N SER A 79 -22.42 -9.16 -3.63
CA SER A 79 -22.50 -10.35 -4.48
C SER A 79 -21.16 -11.02 -4.78
N LEU A 80 -20.04 -10.32 -4.63
CA LEU A 80 -18.70 -10.81 -4.97
C LEU A 80 -17.98 -11.38 -3.74
N HIS A 81 -18.26 -10.85 -2.55
CA HIS A 81 -17.51 -11.13 -1.33
C HIS A 81 -18.30 -11.93 -0.27
N ASN A 82 -19.62 -12.06 -0.43
CA ASN A 82 -20.49 -12.71 0.55
C ASN A 82 -20.01 -14.15 0.88
N PRO A 83 -19.54 -14.41 2.11
CA PRO A 83 -19.01 -15.72 2.51
C PRO A 83 -20.11 -16.70 2.94
N CYS A 84 -21.36 -16.25 3.02
CA CYS A 84 -22.46 -17.01 3.59
C CYS A 84 -23.01 -18.05 2.60
N LEU A 85 -23.19 -19.28 3.08
CA LEU A 85 -23.63 -20.42 2.29
C LEU A 85 -25.03 -20.89 2.70
N HIS A 86 -25.58 -21.86 1.95
CA HIS A 86 -26.81 -22.59 2.29
C HIS A 86 -28.01 -21.68 2.61
N SER A 87 -28.20 -20.64 1.79
CA SER A 87 -29.33 -19.70 1.92
C SER A 87 -29.36 -18.91 3.24
N SER A 88 -28.22 -18.80 3.94
CA SER A 88 -28.11 -17.94 5.11
C SER A 88 -28.14 -16.45 4.73
N THR A 89 -28.68 -15.62 5.62
CA THR A 89 -28.69 -14.16 5.44
C THR A 89 -27.34 -13.58 5.87
N CYS A 90 -26.67 -12.86 4.99
CA CYS A 90 -25.46 -12.12 5.33
C CYS A 90 -25.82 -10.79 6.03
N LEU A 91 -25.11 -10.50 7.12
CA LEU A 91 -25.25 -9.27 7.90
C LEU A 91 -23.87 -8.64 8.06
N THR A 92 -23.72 -7.42 7.57
CA THR A 92 -22.49 -6.63 7.76
C THR A 92 -22.40 -6.14 9.20
N ARG A 93 -21.25 -6.35 9.84
CA ARG A 93 -20.94 -5.92 11.20
C ARG A 93 -20.31 -4.53 11.21
N SER A 94 -20.33 -3.88 12.37
CA SER A 94 -19.75 -2.53 12.56
C SER A 94 -18.23 -2.47 12.38
N ASP A 95 -17.55 -3.61 12.48
CA ASP A 95 -16.10 -3.76 12.24
C ASP A 95 -15.76 -4.04 10.77
N GLY A 96 -16.75 -4.02 9.87
CA GLY A 96 -16.55 -4.29 8.45
C GLY A 96 -16.47 -5.78 8.10
N THR A 97 -16.79 -6.69 9.03
CA THR A 97 -16.83 -8.14 8.78
C THR A 97 -18.25 -8.64 8.46
N ALA A 98 -18.35 -9.81 7.83
CA ALA A 98 -19.64 -10.47 7.59
C ALA A 98 -20.03 -11.42 8.74
N SER A 99 -21.34 -11.52 9.00
CA SER A 99 -21.95 -12.50 9.88
C SER A 99 -23.09 -13.23 9.16
N CYS A 100 -23.08 -14.56 9.21
CA CYS A 100 -24.09 -15.38 8.53
C CYS A 100 -25.16 -15.84 9.53
N ARG A 101 -26.41 -15.48 9.26
CA ARG A 101 -27.56 -15.92 10.05
C ARG A 101 -28.31 -17.03 9.30
N CYS A 102 -28.35 -18.22 9.90
CA CYS A 102 -29.10 -19.35 9.35
C CYS A 102 -30.61 -19.06 9.33
N PRO A 103 -31.35 -19.60 8.34
CA PRO A 103 -32.80 -19.62 8.39
C PRO A 103 -33.30 -20.47 9.58
N ALA A 104 -34.50 -20.15 10.06
CA ALA A 104 -35.16 -20.84 11.17
C ALA A 104 -35.62 -22.26 10.80
#